data_AF-A0A1J5KZU7-F1
#
_entry.id   AF-A0A1J5KZU7-F1
#
_cell.length_a   1.000
_cell.length_b   1.000
_cell.length_c   1.000
_cell.angle_alpha   90.00
_cell.angle_beta   90.00
_cell.angle_gamma   90.00
#
_symmetry.space_group_name_H-M   'P 1'
#
loop_
_entity.id
_entity.type
_entity.pdbx_description
1 polymer ?
#
loop_
_entity_poly.entity_id
_entity_poly.type
_entity_poly.pdbx_seq_one_letter_code
_entity_poly.pdbx_strand_id
1 'polypeptide(L)'
;MQILKDFGFDVILFIAGLAGGIVVLNRSNKLTRIQKFSTVLSGGLTANYLTPLVAEWLNLSDKTLYGLAFILGYGGLKFVEIFYISFHNKFSTSKITKSETDE
;
A
#
# COMPACT_ATOMS: atom_id res chain seq x y z
N MET A 1 15.48 -21.54 3.90
CA MET A 1 14.96 -20.30 4.54
C MET A 1 16.03 -19.27 4.87
N GLN A 2 17.33 -19.49 4.64
CA GLN A 2 18.38 -18.46 4.86
C GLN A 2 18.63 -17.61 3.60
N ILE A 3 18.62 -18.21 2.40
CA ILE A 3 18.88 -17.53 1.12
C ILE A 3 17.96 -16.33 0.85
N LEU A 4 16.69 -16.39 1.28
CA LEU A 4 15.73 -15.30 1.08
C LEU A 4 15.96 -14.14 2.07
N LYS A 5 16.42 -14.46 3.27
CA LYS A 5 16.77 -13.49 4.31
C LYS A 5 18.08 -12.77 3.96
N ASP A 6 18.99 -13.44 3.27
CA ASP A 6 20.23 -12.84 2.72
C ASP A 6 19.96 -11.83 1.60
N PHE A 7 18.82 -11.96 0.92
CA PHE A 7 18.30 -10.95 -0.02
C PHE A 7 17.52 -9.81 0.66
N GLY A 8 17.44 -9.81 2.00
CA GLY A 8 16.63 -8.86 2.76
C GLY A 8 15.13 -9.15 2.72
N PHE A 9 14.71 -10.34 2.26
CA PHE A 9 13.31 -10.69 2.06
C PHE A 9 12.77 -11.71 3.06
N ASP A 10 11.88 -11.26 3.94
CA ASP A 10 11.25 -12.11 4.95
C ASP A 10 9.79 -12.47 4.59
N VAL A 11 9.54 -13.75 4.32
CA VAL A 11 8.22 -14.24 3.88
C VAL A 11 7.12 -13.91 4.89
N ILE A 12 7.42 -13.90 6.18
CA ILE A 12 6.43 -13.66 7.24
C ILE A 12 6.04 -12.18 7.24
N LEU A 13 7.02 -11.28 7.11
CA LEU A 13 6.79 -9.84 6.91
C LEU A 13 5.98 -9.56 5.65
N PHE A 14 6.28 -10.25 4.55
CA PHE A 14 5.53 -10.14 3.31
C PHE A 14 4.06 -10.55 3.51
N ILE A 15 3.81 -11.73 4.09
CA ILE A 15 2.45 -12.22 4.36
C ILE A 15 1.70 -11.29 5.33
N ALA A 16 2.36 -10.79 6.36
CA ALA A 16 1.77 -9.82 7.30
C ALA A 16 1.36 -8.52 6.58
N GLY A 17 2.22 -8.01 5.70
CA GLY A 17 1.91 -6.84 4.85
C GLY A 17 0.77 -7.10 3.87
N LEU A 18 0.75 -8.26 3.21
CA LEU A 18 -0.36 -8.68 2.34
C LEU A 18 -1.68 -8.76 3.12
N ALA A 19 -1.66 -9.32 4.33
CA ALA A 19 -2.85 -9.42 5.18
C ALA A 19 -3.40 -8.02 5.52
N GLY A 20 -2.54 -7.07 5.90
CA GLY A 20 -2.93 -5.68 6.12
C GLY A 20 -3.56 -5.05 4.88
N GLY A 21 -3.00 -5.37 3.71
CA GLY A 21 -3.50 -4.90 2.43
C GLY A 21 -4.85 -5.46 2.00
N ILE A 22 -5.06 -6.77 2.21
CA ILE A 22 -6.33 -7.44 1.92
C ILE A 22 -7.47 -6.85 2.78
N VAL A 23 -7.19 -6.49 4.03
CA VAL A 23 -8.18 -5.85 4.92
C VAL A 23 -8.68 -4.51 4.36
N VAL A 24 -7.80 -3.69 3.80
CA VAL A 24 -8.18 -2.44 3.13
C VAL A 24 -8.99 -2.73 1.87
N LEU A 25 -8.52 -3.69 1.09
CA LEU A 25 -9.13 -4.05 -0.18
C LEU A 25 -10.59 -4.51 -0.02
N ASN A 26 -10.91 -5.23 1.06
CA ASN A 26 -12.27 -5.66 1.34
C ASN A 26 -13.22 -4.49 1.64
N ARG A 27 -12.70 -3.31 2.02
CA ARG A 27 -13.50 -2.11 2.26
C ARG A 27 -13.62 -1.20 1.04
N SER A 28 -12.74 -1.34 0.04
CA SER A 28 -12.74 -0.48 -1.15
C SER A 28 -13.31 -1.18 -2.39
N ASN A 29 -14.39 -0.62 -2.94
CA ASN A 29 -15.01 -1.09 -4.18
C ASN A 29 -14.68 -0.25 -5.41
N LYS A 30 -13.74 0.70 -5.30
CA LYS A 30 -13.45 1.67 -6.37
C LYS A 30 -12.35 1.24 -7.35
N LEU A 31 -11.64 0.15 -7.06
CA LEU A 31 -10.52 -0.35 -7.86
C LEU A 31 -10.90 -1.58 -8.69
N THR A 32 -10.34 -1.70 -9.90
CA THR A 32 -10.49 -2.89 -10.75
C THR A 32 -9.76 -4.10 -10.16
N ARG A 33 -10.16 -5.35 -10.48
CA ARG A 33 -9.52 -6.57 -9.93
C ARG A 33 -7.99 -6.59 -10.09
N ILE A 34 -7.47 -6.08 -11.21
CA ILE A 34 -6.03 -6.02 -11.49
C ILE A 34 -5.36 -4.98 -10.59
N GLN A 35 -5.93 -3.78 -10.45
CA GLN A 35 -5.42 -2.75 -9.54
C GLN A 35 -5.46 -3.23 -8.09
N LYS A 36 -6.52 -3.93 -7.70
CA LYS A 36 -6.67 -4.54 -6.37
C LYS A 36 -5.52 -5.51 -6.07
N PHE A 37 -5.23 -6.41 -7.01
CA PHE A 37 -4.13 -7.36 -6.89
C PHE A 37 -2.75 -6.67 -6.86
N SER A 38 -2.48 -5.75 -7.78
CA SER A 38 -1.20 -5.05 -7.84
C SER A 38 -0.95 -4.20 -6.60
N THR A 39 -2.00 -3.59 -6.04
CA THR A 39 -1.86 -2.75 -4.84
C THR A 39 -1.61 -3.61 -3.59
N VAL A 40 -2.28 -4.76 -3.45
CA VAL A 40 -2.00 -5.71 -2.36
C VAL A 40 -0.58 -6.25 -2.46
N LEU A 41 -0.15 -6.65 -3.66
CA LEU A 41 1.21 -7.14 -3.90
C LEU A 41 2.26 -6.07 -3.58
N SER A 42 2.03 -4.83 -4.02
CA SER A 42 2.87 -3.67 -3.69
C SER A 42 2.90 -3.40 -2.17
N GLY A 43 1.78 -3.56 -1.47
CA GLY A 43 1.71 -3.43 -0.02
C GLY A 43 2.55 -4.47 0.73
N GLY A 44 2.51 -5.73 0.29
CA GLY A 44 3.37 -6.79 0.83
C GLY A 44 4.84 -6.52 0.59
N LEU A 45 5.22 -6.12 -0.63
CA LEU A 45 6.61 -5.76 -0.97
C LEU A 45 7.10 -4.56 -0.14
N THR A 46 6.25 -3.54 0.00
CA THR A 46 6.57 -2.35 0.81
C THR A 46 6.79 -2.74 2.27
N ALA A 47 5.90 -3.54 2.86
CA ALA A 47 6.08 -4.02 4.22
C ALA A 47 7.38 -4.83 4.39
N ASN A 48 7.78 -5.59 3.37
CA ASN A 48 8.96 -6.43 3.43
C ASN A 48 10.26 -5.63 3.56
N TYR A 49 10.42 -4.57 2.77
CA TYR A 49 11.63 -3.73 2.77
C TYR A 49 11.56 -2.56 3.75
N LEU A 50 10.37 -1.98 3.95
CA LEU A 50 10.21 -0.78 4.78
C LEU A 50 10.15 -1.11 6.27
N THR A 51 9.60 -2.27 6.65
CA THR A 51 9.53 -2.66 8.06
C THR A 51 10.89 -2.79 8.74
N PRO A 52 11.89 -3.52 8.20
CA PRO A 52 13.20 -3.60 8.84
C PRO A 52 13.88 -2.22 8.93
N LEU A 53 13.71 -1.37 7.91
CA LEU A 53 14.23 0.00 7.93
C LEU A 53 13.61 0.85 9.05
N VAL A 54 12.29 0.82 9.17
CA VAL A 54 11.56 1.55 10.23
C VAL A 54 11.86 0.99 11.61
N ALA A 55 12.03 -0.33 11.72
CA ALA A 55 12.36 -0.99 12.97
C ALA A 55 13.76 -0.64 13.47
N GLU A 56 14.73 -0.48 12.56
CA GLU A 56 16.08 -0.02 12.89
C GLU A 56 16.05 1.40 13.46
N TRP A 57 15.28 2.31 12.84
CA TRP A 57 15.15 3.70 13.33
C TRP A 57 14.45 3.81 14.68
N LEU A 58 13.49 2.92 14.96
CA LEU A 58 12.67 2.95 16.18
C LEU A 58 13.18 2.00 17.27
N ASN A 59 14.27 1.27 17.03
CA ASN A 59 14.87 0.29 17.93
C ASN A 59 13.84 -0.74 18.46
N LEU A 60 13.02 -1.28 17.56
CA LEU A 60 11.89 -2.13 17.94
C LEU A 60 12.24 -3.61 18.05
N SER A 61 11.54 -4.31 18.94
CA SER A 61 11.68 -5.77 19.13
C SER A 61 11.14 -6.56 17.94
N ASP A 62 11.71 -7.75 17.71
CA ASP A 62 11.33 -8.68 16.65
C ASP A 62 9.83 -9.02 16.61
N LYS A 63 9.16 -9.08 17.76
CA LYS A 63 7.71 -9.33 17.81
C LYS A 63 6.89 -8.19 17.21
N THR A 64 7.39 -6.96 17.31
CA THR A 64 6.70 -5.77 16.79
C THR A 64 6.82 -5.68 15.28
N LEU A 65 7.81 -6.33 14.66
CA LEU A 65 8.03 -6.33 13.21
C LEU A 65 6.80 -6.80 12.43
N TYR A 66 6.16 -7.89 12.82
CA TYR A 66 5.00 -8.40 12.10
C TYR A 66 3.78 -7.46 12.21
N GLY A 67 3.61 -6.83 13.38
CA GLY A 67 2.58 -5.80 13.56
C GLY A 67 2.85 -4.55 12.74
N LEU A 68 4.11 -4.13 12.67
CA LEU A 68 4.56 -3.02 11.82
C LEU A 68 4.33 -3.32 10.34
N ALA A 69 4.70 -4.51 9.89
CA ALA A 69 4.49 -4.97 8.52
C ALA A 69 3.01 -4.92 8.14
N PHE A 70 2.15 -5.40 9.04
CA PHE A 70 0.71 -5.34 8.87
C PHE A 70 0.19 -3.90 8.78
N ILE A 71 0.62 -3.01 9.68
CA ILE A 71 0.23 -1.60 9.68
C ILE A 71 0.75 -0.88 8.44
N LEU A 72 1.97 -1.16 7.99
CA LEU A 72 2.54 -0.58 6.77
C LEU A 72 1.79 -1.08 5.53
N GLY A 73 1.43 -2.36 5.48
CA GLY A 73 0.58 -2.92 4.42
C GLY A 73 -0.81 -2.27 4.40
N TYR A 74 -1.46 -2.18 5.56
CA TYR A 74 -2.77 -1.53 5.71
C TYR A 74 -2.72 -0.02 5.39
N GLY A 75 -1.77 0.70 5.98
CA GLY A 75 -1.61 2.13 5.82
C GLY A 75 -1.22 2.52 4.41
N GLY A 76 -0.29 1.78 3.79
CA GLY A 76 0.18 2.01 2.42
C GLY A 76 -0.96 1.91 1.40
N LEU A 77 -1.79 0.87 1.50
CA LEU A 77 -2.94 0.69 0.61
C LEU A 77 -4.01 1.78 0.81
N LYS A 78 -4.30 2.14 2.05
CA LYS A 78 -5.24 3.24 2.35
C LYS A 78 -4.71 4.59 1.85
N PHE A 79 -3.39 4.81 1.93
CA PHE A 79 -2.74 6.02 1.42
C PHE A 79 -2.85 6.12 -0.10
N VAL A 80 -2.56 5.04 -0.82
CA VAL A 80 -2.69 4.98 -2.28
C VAL A 80 -4.14 5.20 -2.72
N GLU A 81 -5.11 4.63 -2.02
CA GLU A 81 -6.54 4.86 -2.31
C GLU A 81 -6.93 6.33 -2.18
N ILE A 82 -6.54 6.98 -1.06
CA ILE A 82 -6.80 8.40 -0.83
C ILE A 82 -6.10 9.25 -1.90
N PHE A 83 -4.85 8.94 -2.22
CA PHE A 83 -4.07 9.65 -3.23
C PHE A 83 -4.72 9.53 -4.61
N TYR A 84 -5.15 8.33 -5.00
CA TYR A 84 -5.83 8.09 -6.27
C TYR A 84 -7.14 8.89 -6.38
N ILE A 85 -7.97 8.87 -5.33
CA ILE A 85 -9.24 9.63 -5.30
C ILE A 85 -8.95 11.14 -5.38
N SER A 86 -7.98 11.62 -4.60
CA SER A 86 -7.63 13.04 -4.54
C SER A 86 -7.09 13.55 -5.88
N PHE A 87 -6.22 12.77 -6.53
CA PHE A 87 -5.64 13.09 -7.82
C PHE A 87 -6.68 13.02 -8.95
N HIS A 88 -7.51 11.98 -8.99
CA HIS A 88 -8.57 11.83 -9.99
C HIS A 88 -9.56 13.00 -9.94
N ASN A 89 -9.95 13.45 -8.74
CA ASN A 89 -10.83 14.60 -8.58
C ASN A 89 -10.19 15.91 -9.06
N LYS A 90 -8.87 16.08 -8.89
CA LYS A 90 -8.15 17.27 -9.39
C LYS A 90 -8.08 17.35 -10.92
N PHE A 91 -8.05 16.21 -11.61
CA PHE A 91 -7.94 16.18 -13.08
C PHE A 91 -9.29 16.16 -13.80
N SER A 92 -10.36 15.68 -13.16
CA SER A 92 -11.70 15.64 -13.77
C SER A 92 -12.38 17.02 -13.84
N THR A 93 -12.08 17.94 -12.92
CA THR A 93 -12.71 19.28 -12.87
C THR A 93 -12.24 20.25 -13.97
N SER A 94 -11.15 19.99 -14.71
CA SER A 94 -10.69 20.94 -15.76
C SER A 94 -11.40 20.81 -17.12
N LYS A 95 -12.22 19.76 -17.33
CA LYS A 95 -12.87 19.54 -18.63
C LYS A 95 -14.26 20.18 -18.80
N ILE A 96 -14.86 20.72 -17.73
CA ILE A 96 -16.24 21.28 -17.80
C ILE A 96 -16.24 22.80 -18.10
N THR A 97 -15.17 23.54 -17.80
CA THR A 97 -15.15 25.01 -17.98
C THR A 97 -14.80 25.47 -19.40
N LYS A 98 -14.53 24.57 -20.36
CA LYS A 98 -14.11 24.94 -21.74
C LYS A 98 -15.18 24.74 -22.82
N SER A 99 -16.40 24.33 -22.48
CA SER A 99 -17.48 24.10 -23.46
C SER A 99 -18.65 25.07 -23.37
N GLU A 100 -18.55 26.14 -22.57
CA GLU A 100 -19.66 27.06 -22.28
C GLU A 100 -19.45 28.50 -22.79
N THR A 101 -18.39 28.76 -23.56
CA THR A 101 -18.08 30.12 -24.07
C THR A 101 -17.98 30.26 -25.58
N ASP A 102 -18.29 29.21 -26.34
CA ASP A 102 -18.30 29.25 -27.81
C ASP A 102 -19.69 28.85 -28.38
N GLU A 103 -20.76 29.46 -27.85
CA GLU A 103 -22.07 29.56 -28.54
C GLU A 103 -22.43 31.02 -28.81
#